data_AF-A0A7X6Y8R3-F1
#
_entry.id   AF-A0A7X6Y8R3-F1
#
_cell.length_a   1.000
_cell.length_b   1.000
_cell.length_c   1.000
_cell.angle_alpha   90.00
_cell.angle_beta   90.00
_cell.angle_gamma   90.00
#
_symmetry.space_group_name_H-M   'P 1'
#
loop_
_entity.id
_entity.type
_entity.pdbx_description
1 polymer ?
#
loop_
_entity_poly.entity_id
_entity_poly.type
_entity_poly.pdbx_seq_one_letter_code
_entity_poly.pdbx_strand_id
1 'polypeptide(L)'
;SLAARFAAKEAVMKALGVGIGAFPFHAVEIINEESGSPYLRLHGQALALAKKRGINRWHLSLTHNRAVAMAFVIAEGGGKC
;
A
#
# COMPACT_ATOMS: atom_id res chain seq x y z
N SER A 1 -2.17 -1.85 -14.55
CA SER A 1 -0.85 -1.40 -15.05
C SER A 1 0.27 -1.76 -14.07
N LEU A 2 1.48 -2.07 -14.55
CA LEU A 2 2.65 -2.30 -13.69
C LEU A 2 3.09 -1.02 -12.96
N ALA A 3 3.05 0.13 -13.65
CA ALA A 3 3.41 1.43 -13.07
C ALA A 3 2.48 1.81 -11.90
N ALA A 4 1.17 1.58 -12.04
CA ALA A 4 0.21 1.81 -10.94
C ALA A 4 0.48 0.91 -9.73
N ARG A 5 0.82 -0.36 -9.95
CA ARG A 5 1.18 -1.29 -8.87
C ARG A 5 2.49 -0.89 -8.19
N PHE A 6 3.47 -0.39 -8.94
CA PHE A 6 4.70 0.14 -8.38
C PHE A 6 4.42 1.35 -7.49
N ALA A 7 3.69 2.35 -8.01
CA ALA A 7 3.29 3.54 -7.27
C ALA A 7 2.54 3.18 -5.97
N ALA A 8 1.64 2.19 -6.02
CA ALA A 8 0.93 1.69 -4.84
C ALA A 8 1.89 1.13 -3.77
N LYS A 9 2.84 0.28 -4.17
CA LYS A 9 3.78 -0.35 -3.23
C LYS A 9 4.71 0.68 -2.59
N GLU A 10 5.18 1.65 -3.35
CA GLU A 10 5.97 2.76 -2.82
C GLU A 10 5.16 3.62 -1.84
N ALA A 11 3.90 3.96 -2.19
CA ALA A 11 3.01 4.71 -1.32
C ALA A 11 2.73 3.96 0.00
N VAL A 12 2.60 2.63 -0.02
CA VAL A 12 2.51 1.81 1.20
C VAL A 12 3.78 1.91 2.05
N MET A 13 4.97 1.80 1.45
CA MET A 13 6.23 1.96 2.18
C MET A 13 6.31 3.34 2.87
N LYS A 14 5.92 4.39 2.15
CA LYS A 14 5.87 5.76 2.69
C LYS A 14 4.85 5.92 3.82
N ALA A 15 3.65 5.35 3.69
CA ALA A 15 2.64 5.34 4.75
C ALA A 15 3.12 4.56 5.99
N LEU A 16 3.90 3.50 5.78
CA LEU A 16 4.64 2.80 6.83
C LEU A 16 5.88 3.55 7.31
N GLY A 17 6.08 4.81 6.93
CA GLY A 17 7.22 5.66 7.31
C GLY A 17 8.59 5.02 7.03
N VAL A 18 8.71 4.31 5.91
CA VAL A 18 9.97 3.73 5.41
C VAL A 18 10.16 4.07 3.93
N GLY A 19 11.39 3.94 3.44
CA GLY A 19 11.75 4.21 2.05
C GLY A 19 11.48 3.03 1.11
N ILE A 20 11.63 3.29 -0.19
CA ILE A 20 11.57 2.24 -1.21
C ILE A 20 12.65 1.18 -0.96
N GLY A 21 12.29 -0.09 -1.09
CA GLY A 21 13.21 -1.21 -0.86
C GLY A 21 13.39 -1.62 0.60
N ALA A 22 12.67 -1.01 1.55
CA ALA A 22 12.69 -1.43 2.96
C ALA A 22 12.23 -2.88 3.19
N PHE A 23 11.45 -3.43 2.25
CA PHE A 23 11.07 -4.84 2.18
C PHE A 23 10.83 -5.22 0.70
N PRO A 24 10.80 -6.53 0.36
CA PRO A 24 10.54 -6.97 -1.01
C PRO A 24 9.19 -6.46 -1.51
N PHE A 25 9.10 -6.07 -2.78
CA PHE A 25 7.83 -5.61 -3.37
C PHE A 25 6.70 -6.64 -3.24
N HIS A 26 7.01 -7.93 -3.18
CA HIS A 26 6.04 -9.01 -2.97
C HIS A 26 5.38 -8.99 -1.58
N ALA A 27 5.94 -8.24 -0.61
CA ALA A 27 5.34 -8.06 0.72
C ALA A 27 4.08 -7.17 0.70
N VAL A 28 3.80 -6.49 -0.41
CA VAL A 28 2.60 -5.65 -0.59
C VAL A 28 1.87 -6.14 -1.83
N GLU A 29 0.71 -6.74 -1.66
CA GLU A 29 -0.13 -7.22 -2.75
C GLU A 29 -1.29 -6.25 -2.99
N ILE A 30 -1.55 -5.94 -4.26
CA ILE A 30 -2.70 -5.13 -4.70
C ILE A 30 -3.68 -6.08 -5.36
N ILE A 31 -4.88 -6.16 -4.82
CA ILE A 31 -5.93 -7.07 -5.26
C ILE A 31 -7.12 -6.23 -5.70
N ASN A 32 -7.76 -6.63 -6.79
CA ASN A 32 -9.00 -6.00 -7.22
C ASN A 32 -10.16 -6.86 -6.75
N GLU A 33 -11.16 -6.23 -6.12
CA GLU A 33 -12.45 -6.87 -5.90
C GLU A 33 -13.21 -7.07 -7.22
N GLU A 34 -14.26 -7.88 -7.19
CA GLU A 34 -15.21 -8.03 -8.30
C GLU A 34 -15.86 -6.70 -8.69
N SER A 35 -16.02 -5.80 -7.71
CA SER A 35 -16.48 -4.41 -7.90
C SER A 35 -15.52 -3.54 -8.72
N GLY A 36 -14.27 -4.01 -8.92
CA GLY A 36 -13.18 -3.25 -9.53
C GLY A 36 -12.40 -2.38 -8.54
N SER A 37 -12.86 -2.28 -7.28
CA SER A 37 -12.16 -1.51 -6.25
C SER A 37 -10.86 -2.21 -5.82
N PRO A 38 -9.70 -1.52 -5.83
CA PRO A 38 -8.44 -2.11 -5.38
C PRO A 38 -8.31 -2.07 -3.86
N TYR A 39 -7.78 -3.14 -3.27
CA TYR A 39 -7.42 -3.19 -1.85
C TYR A 39 -6.02 -3.79 -1.65
N LEU A 40 -5.47 -3.54 -0.46
CA LEU A 40 -4.13 -3.96 -0.07
C LEU A 40 -4.16 -5.22 0.78
N ARG A 41 -3.25 -6.14 0.48
CA ARG A 41 -2.94 -7.28 1.34
C ARG A 41 -1.45 -7.28 1.64
N LEU A 42 -1.10 -7.16 2.92
CA LEU A 42 0.30 -7.14 3.35
C LEU A 42 0.75 -8.52 3.80
N HIS A 43 2.01 -8.83 3.51
CA HIS A 43 2.66 -10.10 3.84
C HIS A 43 4.01 -9.84 4.53
N GLY A 44 4.53 -10.85 5.22
CA GLY A 44 5.89 -10.86 5.78
C GLY A 44 6.27 -9.58 6.54
N GLN A 45 7.39 -8.97 6.15
CA GLN A 45 7.97 -7.79 6.81
C GLN A 45 7.03 -6.57 6.78
N ALA A 46 6.29 -6.34 5.68
CA ALA A 46 5.35 -5.22 5.59
C ALA A 46 4.19 -5.39 6.58
N LEU A 47 3.63 -6.61 6.67
CA LEU A 47 2.57 -6.92 7.64
C LEU A 47 3.05 -6.78 9.08
N ALA A 48 4.25 -7.29 9.40
CA ALA A 48 4.84 -7.18 10.73
C ALA A 48 5.03 -5.72 11.16
N LEU A 49 5.53 -4.88 10.24
CA LEU A 49 5.70 -3.44 10.48
C LEU A 49 4.36 -2.73 10.67
N ALA A 50 3.36 -3.02 9.83
CA ALA A 50 2.02 -2.45 9.96
C ALA A 50 1.38 -2.79 11.31
N LYS A 51 1.52 -4.05 11.77
CA LYS A 51 1.05 -4.50 13.10
C LYS A 51 1.78 -3.79 14.24
N LYS A 52 3.11 -3.69 14.18
CA LYS A 52 3.91 -2.90 15.15
C LYS A 52 3.48 -1.43 15.15
N ARG A 53 3.05 -0.95 13.98
CA ARG A 53 2.34 0.30 13.65
C ARG A 53 1.09 0.62 14.47
N GLY A 54 0.38 -0.41 14.93
CA GLY A 54 -1.03 -0.30 15.31
C GLY A 54 -1.96 0.01 14.12
N ILE A 55 -1.50 -0.15 12.88
CA ILE A 55 -2.30 0.07 11.67
C ILE A 55 -3.21 -1.13 11.46
N ASN A 56 -4.52 -0.88 11.36
CA ASN A 56 -5.54 -1.92 11.23
C ASN A 56 -6.44 -1.74 10.00
N ARG A 57 -6.38 -0.60 9.31
CA ARG A 57 -7.14 -0.35 8.09
C ARG A 57 -6.27 0.36 7.06
N TRP A 58 -6.48 -0.04 5.81
CA TRP A 58 -5.79 0.50 4.63
C TRP A 58 -6.81 0.97 3.62
N HIS A 59 -6.60 2.16 3.07
CA HIS A 59 -7.36 2.67 1.94
C HIS A 59 -6.42 2.89 0.76
N LEU A 60 -6.87 2.51 -0.43
CA LEU A 60 -6.09 2.58 -1.65
C LEU A 60 -6.93 3.20 -2.76
N SER A 61 -6.36 4.19 -3.45
CA SER A 61 -6.88 4.69 -4.72
C SER A 61 -5.76 4.71 -5.76
N LEU A 62 -6.11 4.30 -6.98
CA LEU A 62 -5.18 4.19 -8.10
C LEU A 62 -5.73 4.93 -9.30
N THR A 63 -4.89 5.74 -9.94
CA THR A 63 -5.19 6.35 -11.22
C THR A 63 -3.96 6.28 -12.12
N HIS A 64 -4.18 6.04 -13.40
CA HIS A 64 -3.10 6.05 -14.38
C HIS A 64 -3.62 6.34 -15.77
N ASN A 65 -2.76 6.92 -16.59
CA ASN A 65 -2.96 7.06 -18.02
C ASN A 65 -1.67 6.64 -18.74
N ARG A 66 -1.50 7.01 -20.01
CA ARG A 66 -0.32 6.65 -20.81
C ARG A 66 0.98 7.28 -20.30
N ALA A 67 0.92 8.43 -19.63
CA ALA A 67 2.07 9.22 -19.22
C ALA A 67 2.39 9.10 -17.72
N VAL A 68 1.38 8.91 -16.87
CA VAL A 68 1.55 8.93 -15.41
C VAL A 68 0.76 7.82 -14.72
N ALA A 69 1.30 7.34 -13.60
CA ALA A 69 0.60 6.50 -12.64
C ALA A 69 0.76 7.09 -11.24
N MET A 70 -0.35 7.16 -10.51
CA MET A 70 -0.40 7.71 -9.16
C MET A 70 -1.17 6.75 -8.24
N ALA A 71 -0.76 6.72 -6.98
CA ALA A 71 -1.42 5.96 -5.93
C ALA A 71 -1.54 6.81 -4.67
N PHE A 72 -2.73 6.79 -4.07
CA PHE A 72 -2.98 7.35 -2.75
C PHE A 72 -3.22 6.22 -1.77
N VAL A 73 -2.48 6.23 -0.65
CA VAL A 73 -2.57 5.22 0.40
C VAL A 73 -2.78 5.92 1.74
N ILE A 74 -3.81 5.50 2.47
CA ILE A 74 -4.06 5.92 3.84
C ILE A 74 -3.92 4.70 4.75
N ALA A 75 -3.11 4.85 5.80
CA ALA A 75 -2.95 3.88 6.87
C ALA A 75 -3.64 4.40 8.12
N GLU A 76 -4.72 3.73 8.54
CA GLU A 76 -5.46 4.07 9.75
C GLU A 76 -5.11 3.09 10.87
N GLY A 77 -4.85 3.63 12.06
CA GLY A 77 -4.50 2.85 13.24
C GLY A 77 -5.01 3.50 14.51
N GLY A 78 -5.30 2.68 15.53
CA GLY A 78 -5.91 3.09 16.79
C GLY A 78 -4.94 3.72 17.80
N GLY A 79 -3.99 4.54 17.34
CA GLY A 79 -3.10 5.27 18.23
C GLY A 79 -3.85 6.43 18.89
N LYS A 80 -3.95 6.43 20.23
CA LYS A 80 -4.19 7.69 20.96
C LYS A 80 -2.98 8.59 20.64
N CYS A 81 -3.26 9.80 20.15
CA CYS A 81 -2.26 10.86 19.99
C CYS A 81 -1.44 11.04 21.27
#